data_AF-A0A524LA26-F1
#
_entry.id   AF-A0A524LA26-F1
#
_cell.length_a   1.000
_cell.length_b   1.000
_cell.length_c   1.000
_cell.angle_alpha   90.00
_cell.angle_beta   90.00
_cell.angle_gamma   90.00
#
_symmetry.space_group_name_H-M   'P 1'
#
loop_
_entity.id
_entity.type
_entity.pdbx_description
1 polymer ?
#
loop_
_entity_poly.entity_id
_entity_poly.type
_entity_poly.pdbx_seq_one_letter_code
_entity_poly.pdbx_strand_id
1 'polypeptide(L)'
;MKPLIPVVNVLKRLIAMLLLSFLAACQPSLWQIDNPYSEVEWNEYGRYKANLHTHTSVGGTDSAPDSVVAGYRSLGYSVLTLSDHDTDGPTQTTWPWSDFMSDSV
;
A
#
# COMPACT_ATOMS: atom_id res chain seq x y z
N MET A 1 -31.66 67.21 3.59
CA MET A 1 -30.51 66.31 3.79
C MET A 1 -31.05 65.00 4.35
N LYS A 2 -30.97 63.87 3.63
CA LYS A 2 -31.46 62.56 4.13
C LYS A 2 -30.47 62.03 5.18
N PRO A 3 -30.94 61.43 6.30
CA PRO A 3 -30.03 61.00 7.36
C PRO A 3 -29.09 59.91 6.85
N LEU A 4 -27.79 60.02 7.12
CA LEU A 4 -26.75 59.04 6.76
C LEU A 4 -26.82 57.73 7.58
N ILE A 5 -27.63 57.71 8.63
CA ILE A 5 -27.79 56.62 9.60
C ILE A 5 -28.17 55.25 8.96
N PRO A 6 -29.09 55.15 7.98
CA PRO A 6 -29.44 53.86 7.37
C PRO A 6 -28.30 53.32 6.48
N VAL A 7 -27.52 54.21 5.84
CA VAL A 7 -26.37 53.81 5.00
C VAL A 7 -25.26 53.22 5.85
N VAL A 8 -24.95 53.85 7.00
CA VAL A 8 -23.95 53.34 7.96
C VAL A 8 -24.36 51.99 8.53
N ASN A 9 -25.64 51.78 8.82
CA ASN A 9 -26.14 50.51 9.35
C ASN A 9 -26.12 49.38 8.31
N VAL A 10 -26.41 49.68 7.04
CA VAL A 10 -26.29 48.72 5.94
C VAL A 10 -24.82 48.35 5.71
N LEU A 11 -23.92 49.33 5.71
CA LEU A 11 -22.48 49.08 5.56
C LEU A 11 -21.92 48.21 6.70
N LYS A 12 -22.31 48.46 7.95
CA LYS A 12 -21.93 47.61 9.09
C LYS A 12 -22.42 46.17 8.94
N ARG A 13 -23.65 45.96 8.45
CA ARG A 13 -24.19 44.62 8.19
C ARG A 13 -23.44 43.92 7.06
N LEU A 14 -23.10 44.63 5.99
CA LEU A 14 -22.31 44.08 4.88
C LEU A 14 -20.89 43.69 5.31
N ILE A 15 -20.23 44.54 6.10
CA ILE A 15 -18.90 44.24 6.67
C ILE A 15 -18.98 43.02 7.60
N ALA A 16 -19.99 42.95 8.46
CA ALA A 16 -20.19 41.81 9.36
C ALA A 16 -20.45 40.51 8.59
N MET A 17 -21.26 40.55 7.53
CA MET A 17 -21.50 39.39 6.66
C MET A 17 -20.23 38.98 5.92
N LEU A 18 -19.44 39.93 5.41
CA LEU A 18 -18.18 39.65 4.73
C LEU A 18 -17.14 39.00 5.67
N LEU A 19 -17.03 39.49 6.90
CA LEU A 19 -16.16 38.91 7.93
C LEU A 19 -16.57 37.48 8.30
N LEU A 20 -17.88 37.20 8.37
CA LEU A 20 -18.40 35.87 8.66
C LEU A 20 -18.09 34.86 7.54
N SER A 21 -18.17 35.30 6.27
CA SER A 21 -17.83 34.49 5.11
C SER A 21 -16.35 34.09 5.08
N PHE A 22 -15.45 35.02 5.45
CA PHE A 22 -14.00 34.76 5.50
C PHE A 22 -13.62 33.73 6.58
N LEU A 23 -14.33 33.71 7.71
CA LEU A 23 -14.10 32.73 8.79
C LEU A 23 -14.55 31.31 8.41
N ALA A 24 -15.57 31.18 7.57
CA ALA A 24 -16.09 29.88 7.12
C ALA A 24 -15.29 29.24 5.98
N ALA A 25 -14.51 30.02 5.21
CA ALA A 25 -13.77 29.54 4.04
C ALA A 25 -12.49 28.77 4.38
N CYS A 26 -11.98 28.87 5.62
CA CYS A 26 -10.79 28.17 6.07
C CYS A 26 -11.19 27.01 6.99
N GLN A 27 -11.79 25.97 6.43
CA GLN A 27 -11.97 24.69 7.14
C GLN A 27 -10.97 23.70 6.54
N PRO A 28 -9.95 23.23 7.29
CA PRO A 28 -9.06 22.20 6.80
C PRO A 28 -9.90 20.96 6.45
N SER A 29 -9.63 20.35 5.29
CA SER A 29 -10.19 19.04 5.00
C SER A 29 -9.63 18.05 6.04
N LEU A 30 -10.48 17.62 6.95
CA LEU A 30 -10.16 16.56 7.91
C LEU A 30 -10.20 15.23 7.17
N TRP A 31 -9.10 14.88 6.51
CA TRP A 31 -8.90 13.51 6.06
C TRP A 31 -8.69 12.65 7.30
N GLN A 32 -9.65 11.77 7.58
CA GLN A 32 -9.48 10.74 8.58
C GLN A 32 -8.75 9.56 7.91
N ILE A 33 -7.52 9.30 8.35
CA ILE A 33 -6.79 8.10 7.96
C ILE A 33 -7.12 7.02 8.99
N ASP A 34 -7.95 6.06 8.59
CA ASP A 34 -8.20 4.87 9.40
C ASP A 34 -7.06 3.87 9.16
N ASN A 35 -6.27 3.63 10.21
CA ASN A 35 -5.22 2.61 10.16
C ASN A 35 -5.85 1.23 10.44
N PRO A 36 -5.94 0.33 9.45
CA PRO A 36 -6.55 -0.99 9.64
C PRO A 36 -5.73 -1.90 10.59
N TYR A 37 -4.51 -1.50 10.94
CA TYR A 37 -3.63 -2.21 11.86
C TYR A 37 -3.48 -1.49 13.21
N SER A 38 -4.41 -0.62 13.60
CA SER A 38 -4.34 0.14 14.86
C SER A 38 -4.31 -0.75 16.10
N GLU A 39 -4.85 -1.96 16.00
CA GLU A 39 -4.94 -2.94 17.09
C GLU A 39 -3.82 -3.99 17.04
N VAL A 40 -2.85 -3.86 16.13
CA VAL A 40 -1.75 -4.83 15.97
C VAL A 40 -0.58 -4.47 16.88
N GLU A 41 -0.30 -5.33 17.85
CA GLU A 41 0.88 -5.26 18.71
C GLU A 41 2.12 -5.81 17.99
N TRP A 42 2.77 -4.98 17.16
CA TRP A 42 3.90 -5.39 16.31
C TRP A 42 5.10 -6.01 17.05
N ASN A 43 5.23 -5.77 18.36
CA ASN A 43 6.29 -6.37 19.17
C ASN A 43 6.00 -7.81 19.59
N GLU A 44 4.75 -8.25 19.51
CA GLU A 44 4.35 -9.62 19.85
C GLU A 44 4.50 -10.59 18.65
N TYR A 45 4.49 -10.05 17.43
CA TYR A 45 4.56 -10.85 16.20
C TYR A 45 5.99 -10.93 15.63
N GLY A 46 6.36 -12.14 15.18
CA GLY A 46 7.64 -12.37 14.50
C GLY A 46 7.73 -11.60 13.18
N ARG A 47 8.94 -11.07 12.88
CA ARG A 47 9.25 -10.40 11.61
C ARG A 47 10.06 -11.34 10.73
N TYR A 48 9.49 -11.71 9.58
CA TYR A 48 10.08 -12.67 8.67
C TYR A 48 10.44 -12.01 7.35
N LYS A 49 11.67 -12.22 6.88
CA LYS A 49 12.10 -11.77 5.57
C LYS A 49 11.42 -12.64 4.52
N ALA A 50 10.62 -12.02 3.67
CA ALA A 50 9.77 -12.71 2.69
C ALA A 50 9.99 -12.16 1.28
N ASN A 51 9.96 -13.03 0.27
CA ASN A 51 9.76 -12.62 -1.13
C ASN A 51 8.52 -13.31 -1.67
N LEU A 52 7.53 -12.52 -2.09
CA LEU A 52 6.21 -12.99 -2.50
C LEU A 52 6.02 -12.95 -4.03
N HIS A 53 7.04 -12.56 -4.79
CA HIS A 53 6.98 -12.49 -6.25
C HIS A 53 8.36 -12.82 -6.84
N THR A 54 8.58 -14.09 -7.15
CA THR A 54 9.85 -14.59 -7.69
C THR A 54 9.59 -15.53 -8.86
N HIS A 55 10.34 -15.36 -9.93
CA HIS A 55 10.30 -16.21 -11.11
C HIS A 55 11.46 -17.20 -11.12
N THR A 56 11.25 -18.31 -11.79
CA THR A 56 12.22 -19.37 -12.06
C THR A 56 12.34 -19.56 -13.58
N SER A 57 13.14 -20.54 -13.99
CA SER A 57 13.25 -20.93 -15.39
C SER A 57 11.97 -21.53 -15.95
N VAL A 58 11.03 -21.95 -15.10
CA VAL A 58 9.71 -22.41 -15.53
C VAL A 58 8.90 -21.26 -16.13
N GLY A 59 8.98 -20.06 -15.55
CA GLY A 59 8.33 -18.84 -16.05
C GLY A 59 9.20 -18.02 -17.01
N GLY A 60 10.31 -18.56 -17.52
CA GLY A 60 11.13 -17.91 -18.55
C GLY A 60 12.35 -17.12 -18.06
N THR A 61 12.80 -17.29 -16.81
CA THR A 61 14.08 -16.74 -16.33
C THR A 61 15.23 -17.77 -16.35
N ASP A 62 16.42 -17.41 -15.85
CA ASP A 62 17.61 -18.26 -16.01
C ASP A 62 17.85 -19.27 -14.88
N SER A 63 17.10 -19.21 -13.77
CA SER A 63 17.40 -20.01 -12.55
C SER A 63 16.38 -21.10 -12.28
N ALA A 64 16.84 -22.33 -12.10
CA ALA A 64 16.00 -23.47 -11.75
C ALA A 64 15.33 -23.30 -10.36
N PRO A 65 14.14 -23.88 -10.12
CA PRO A 65 13.40 -23.69 -8.87
C PRO A 65 14.19 -24.05 -7.60
N ASP A 66 14.99 -25.11 -7.62
CA ASP A 66 15.84 -25.53 -6.50
C ASP A 66 16.90 -24.48 -6.14
N SER A 67 17.52 -23.91 -7.16
CA SER A 67 18.57 -22.90 -7.05
C SER A 67 18.00 -21.60 -6.50
N VAL A 68 16.78 -21.24 -6.91
CA VAL A 68 16.05 -20.10 -6.35
C VAL A 68 15.75 -20.34 -4.87
N VAL A 69 15.18 -21.49 -4.51
CA VAL A 69 14.88 -21.83 -3.10
C VAL A 69 16.14 -21.82 -2.23
N ALA A 70 17.20 -22.50 -2.68
CA ALA A 70 18.47 -22.55 -1.96
C ALA A 70 19.10 -21.15 -1.80
N GLY A 71 19.04 -20.33 -2.85
CA GLY A 71 19.53 -18.95 -2.84
C GLY A 71 18.82 -18.10 -1.78
N TYR A 72 17.47 -18.08 -1.79
CA TYR A 72 16.71 -17.33 -0.80
C TYR A 72 16.92 -17.83 0.63
N ARG A 73 17.02 -19.15 0.83
CA ARG A 73 17.36 -19.75 2.12
C ARG A 73 18.73 -19.26 2.61
N SER A 74 19.74 -19.24 1.74
CA SER A 74 21.09 -18.75 2.07
C SER A 74 21.10 -17.25 2.44
N LEU A 75 20.16 -16.47 1.90
CA LEU A 75 19.98 -15.04 2.16
C LEU A 75 19.11 -14.74 3.40
N GLY A 76 18.76 -15.77 4.17
CA GLY A 76 18.00 -15.65 5.42
C GLY A 76 16.51 -15.35 5.23
N TYR A 77 15.94 -15.67 4.07
CA TYR A 77 14.49 -15.57 3.88
C TYR A 77 13.79 -16.73 4.58
N SER A 78 12.67 -16.42 5.24
CA SER A 78 11.83 -17.41 5.91
C SER A 78 10.60 -17.79 5.08
N VAL A 79 10.22 -16.93 4.12
CA VAL A 79 9.07 -17.15 3.23
C VAL A 79 9.48 -16.81 1.80
N LEU A 80 9.15 -17.70 0.87
CA LEU A 80 9.37 -17.54 -0.56
C LEU A 80 8.14 -18.05 -1.32
N THR A 81 7.69 -17.28 -2.30
CA THR A 81 6.69 -17.70 -3.29
C THR A 81 7.34 -17.77 -4.67
N LEU A 82 7.19 -18.91 -5.34
CA LEU A 82 7.46 -19.04 -6.77
C LEU A 82 6.18 -18.67 -7.54
N SER A 83 6.24 -17.67 -8.40
CA SER A 83 5.10 -17.03 -9.06
C SER A 83 5.33 -16.93 -10.57
N ASP A 84 5.77 -18.05 -11.16
CA ASP A 84 6.02 -18.18 -12.60
C ASP A 84 4.76 -17.89 -13.44
N HIS A 85 4.97 -17.50 -14.70
CA HIS A 85 3.88 -17.19 -15.62
C HIS A 85 3.14 -18.45 -16.11
N ASP A 86 1.81 -18.43 -16.07
CA ASP A 86 0.96 -19.50 -16.62
C ASP A 86 0.67 -19.33 -18.14
N THR A 87 1.27 -18.35 -18.82
CA THR A 87 0.86 -17.90 -20.17
C THR A 87 1.86 -18.14 -21.31
N ASP A 88 3.10 -18.54 -21.04
CA ASP A 88 4.21 -18.46 -22.03
C ASP A 88 4.58 -19.78 -22.75
N GLY A 89 3.62 -20.68 -22.97
CA GLY A 89 3.83 -21.94 -23.70
C GLY A 89 3.38 -23.15 -22.88
N PRO A 90 3.64 -24.40 -23.33
CA PRO A 90 2.89 -25.57 -22.88
C PRO A 90 3.02 -25.80 -21.37
N THR A 91 2.01 -25.37 -20.62
CA THR A 91 1.53 -25.90 -19.33
C THR A 91 2.57 -26.27 -18.27
N GLN A 92 3.74 -25.63 -18.28
CA GLN A 92 4.76 -25.89 -17.27
C GLN A 92 4.57 -24.90 -16.14
N THR A 93 4.09 -25.44 -15.02
CA THR A 93 4.04 -24.75 -13.74
C THR A 93 5.08 -25.40 -12.84
N THR A 94 5.33 -24.82 -11.67
CA THR A 94 6.16 -25.45 -10.66
C THR A 94 5.48 -26.65 -9.99
N TRP A 95 4.31 -27.09 -10.47
CA TRP A 95 3.64 -28.30 -10.01
C TRP A 95 3.98 -29.54 -10.89
N PRO A 96 4.27 -30.70 -10.29
CA PRO A 96 4.46 -30.91 -8.85
C PRO A 96 5.86 -30.43 -8.43
N TRP A 97 5.95 -29.66 -7.33
CA TRP A 97 7.23 -29.04 -6.94
C TRP A 97 8.30 -30.05 -6.52
N SER A 98 7.88 -31.27 -6.18
CA SER A 98 8.77 -32.40 -5.87
C SER A 98 9.71 -32.74 -7.02
N ASP A 99 9.32 -32.45 -8.27
CA ASP A 99 10.15 -32.75 -9.44
C ASP A 99 11.40 -31.86 -9.50
N PHE A 100 11.39 -30.72 -8.79
CA PHE A 100 12.51 -29.79 -8.72
C PHE A 100 13.31 -29.92 -7.43
N MET A 101 12.72 -30.42 -6.35
CA MET A 101 13.39 -30.49 -5.05
C MET A 101 14.16 -31.81 -4.94
N SER A 102 15.48 -31.75 -4.73
CA SER A 102 16.22 -32.91 -4.23
C SER A 102 15.90 -33.12 -2.75
N ASP A 103 15.87 -34.38 -2.28
CA ASP A 103 15.55 -34.80 -0.90
C ASP A 103 16.46 -34.20 0.22
N SER A 104 17.30 -33.23 -0.13
CA SER A 104 18.25 -32.54 0.74
C SER A 104 17.79 -31.16 1.25
N VAL A 105 16.48 -30.85 1.18
CA VAL A 105 15.89 -29.65 1.80
C VAL A 105 15.48 -29.92 3.25
#